data_AF-A0A9W8I032-F1
#
_entry.id   AF-A0A9W8I032-F1
#
_cell.length_a   1.000
_cell.length_b   1.000
_cell.length_c   1.000
_cell.angle_alpha   90.00
_cell.angle_beta   90.00
_cell.angle_gamma   90.00
#
_symmetry.space_group_name_H-M   'P 1'
#
loop_
_entity.id
_entity.type
_entity.pdbx_description
1 polymer ?
#
loop_
_entity_poly.entity_id
_entity_poly.type
_entity_poly.pdbx_seq_one_letter_code
_entity_poly.pdbx_strand_id
1 'polypeptide(L)'
;MFRKMATSSALFSHLQFSPRKPYPKHVWSPSGGWWGQPHQWKRNTLIVGAGTIVFMAFVFKKSAELEQRTLYPRVWIPSMLWAKQFKNKDDPNFQPPKSL
;
A
#
# COMPACT_ATOMS: atom_id res chain seq x y z
N MET A 1 -0.02 -47.31 23.29
CA MET A 1 1.44 -47.26 23.03
C MET A 1 1.65 -46.66 21.63
N PHE A 2 1.60 -45.34 21.50
CA PHE A 2 1.77 -44.66 20.20
C PHE A 2 3.08 -43.87 20.24
N ARG A 3 4.06 -44.31 19.44
CA ARG A 3 5.35 -43.64 19.28
C ARG A 3 5.14 -42.37 18.45
N LYS A 4 5.57 -41.23 18.99
CA LYS A 4 5.57 -39.93 18.31
C LYS A 4 6.42 -40.03 17.03
N MET A 5 5.82 -39.79 15.87
CA MET A 5 6.56 -39.52 14.63
C MET A 5 7.38 -38.25 14.83
N ALA A 6 8.70 -38.39 14.86
CA ALA A 6 9.63 -37.29 14.77
C ALA A 6 9.46 -36.65 13.37
N THR A 7 8.87 -35.47 13.33
CA THR A 7 8.86 -34.62 12.15
C THR A 7 10.31 -34.28 11.79
N SER A 8 10.72 -34.71 10.60
CA SER A 8 12.07 -34.51 10.05
C SER A 8 12.35 -33.04 9.84
N SER A 9 12.91 -32.38 10.85
CA SER A 9 13.42 -31.00 10.83
C SER A 9 14.88 -30.92 10.35
N ALA A 10 15.40 -31.96 9.71
CA ALA A 10 16.78 -32.04 9.23
C ALA A 10 16.98 -31.60 7.76
N LEU A 11 15.91 -31.34 7.00
CA LEU A 11 16.00 -30.98 5.57
C LEU A 11 16.10 -29.48 5.27
N PHE A 12 16.21 -28.62 6.30
CA PHE A 12 16.28 -27.16 6.14
C PHE A 12 17.58 -26.53 6.67
N SER A 13 18.59 -27.33 7.05
CA SER A 13 19.88 -26.85 7.56
C SER A 13 20.95 -26.63 6.47
N HIS A 14 20.65 -26.93 5.20
CA HIS A 14 21.64 -26.91 4.12
C HIS A 14 21.66 -25.64 3.25
N LEU A 15 20.77 -24.68 3.50
CA LEU A 15 20.88 -23.34 2.93
C LEU A 15 21.87 -22.55 3.79
N GLN A 16 23.14 -22.57 3.39
CA GLN A 16 24.25 -21.90 4.06
C GLN A 16 24.05 -20.37 4.05
N PHE A 17 23.33 -19.85 5.05
CA PHE A 17 23.39 -18.44 5.38
C PHE A 17 24.80 -18.16 5.92
N SER A 18 25.63 -17.45 5.15
CA SER A 18 26.96 -17.04 5.61
C SER A 18 26.86 -16.38 6.99
N PRO A 19 27.72 -16.74 7.97
CA PRO A 19 27.70 -16.09 9.27
C PRO A 19 27.90 -14.58 9.11
N ARG A 20 27.14 -13.79 9.89
CA ARG A 20 27.21 -12.32 9.83
C ARG A 20 28.62 -11.88 10.23
N LYS A 21 29.32 -11.20 9.33
CA LYS A 21 30.65 -10.62 9.61
C LYS A 21 30.53 -9.52 10.69
N PRO A 22 31.55 -9.34 11.56
CA PRO A 22 31.57 -8.24 12.53
C PRO A 22 31.54 -6.89 11.81
N TYR A 23 30.89 -5.91 12.45
CA TYR A 23 30.71 -4.57 11.90
C TYR A 23 30.71 -3.54 13.04
N PRO A 24 31.12 -2.28 12.77
CA PRO A 24 31.14 -1.24 13.78
C PRO A 24 29.70 -0.88 14.22
N LYS A 25 29.42 -0.98 15.52
CA LYS A 25 28.09 -0.71 16.10
C LYS A 25 27.80 0.77 16.34
N HIS A 26 28.84 1.61 16.39
CA HIS A 26 28.73 3.04 16.66
C HIS A 26 28.38 3.87 15.41
N VAL A 27 28.47 3.27 14.22
CA VAL A 27 28.13 3.95 12.97
C VAL A 27 26.61 3.91 12.79
N TRP A 28 26.00 5.07 12.68
CA TRP A 28 24.57 5.22 12.43
C TRP A 28 24.33 5.75 11.01
N SER A 29 23.34 5.18 10.33
CA SER A 29 22.89 5.61 9.01
C SER A 29 21.36 5.72 9.01
N PRO A 30 20.77 6.72 8.34
CA PRO A 30 19.31 6.93 8.35
C PRO A 30 18.54 5.76 7.71
N SER A 31 19.11 5.08 6.72
CA SER A 31 18.53 3.92 6.06
C SER A 31 18.71 2.59 6.81
N GLY A 32 19.42 2.60 7.94
CA GLY A 32 19.88 1.40 8.64
C GLY A 32 21.32 1.02 8.29
N GLY A 33 21.91 0.15 9.12
CA GLY A 33 23.29 -0.34 8.98
C GLY A 33 23.37 -1.82 8.60
N TRP A 34 24.52 -2.44 8.87
CA TRP A 34 24.74 -3.85 8.58
C TRP A 34 23.76 -4.77 9.31
N TRP A 35 23.08 -5.64 8.55
CA TRP A 35 22.13 -6.65 9.04
C TRP A 35 21.02 -6.08 9.95
N GLY A 36 20.48 -4.91 9.59
CA GLY A 36 19.43 -4.24 10.35
C GLY A 36 18.17 -5.10 10.48
N GLN A 37 17.88 -5.54 11.70
CA GLN A 37 16.63 -6.20 12.05
C GLN A 37 16.13 -5.61 13.38
N PRO A 38 15.53 -4.41 13.35
CA PRO A 38 15.05 -3.77 14.57
C PRO A 38 13.94 -4.64 15.18
N HIS A 39 13.96 -4.78 16.50
CA HIS A 39 13.01 -5.64 17.23
C HIS A 39 11.54 -5.28 16.94
N GLN A 40 11.26 -4.00 16.66
CA GLN A 40 9.91 -3.45 16.49
C GLN A 40 9.57 -3.09 15.03
N TRP A 41 10.18 -3.76 14.04
CA TRP A 41 9.96 -3.45 12.61
C TRP A 41 8.49 -3.44 12.21
N LYS A 42 7.68 -4.41 12.70
CA LYS A 42 6.26 -4.52 12.38
C LYS A 42 5.46 -3.29 12.79
N ARG A 43 5.68 -2.83 14.03
CA ARG A 43 5.01 -1.65 14.58
C ARG A 43 5.39 -0.39 13.80
N ASN A 44 6.67 -0.21 13.51
CA ASN A 44 7.15 0.97 12.80
C ASN A 44 6.58 1.03 11.37
N THR A 45 6.58 -0.09 10.65
CA THR A 45 5.95 -0.18 9.32
C THR A 45 4.45 0.07 9.37
N LEU A 46 3.76 -0.42 10.41
CA LEU A 46 2.34 -0.18 10.57
C LEU A 46 2.03 1.32 10.77
N ILE A 47 2.80 2.01 11.61
CA ILE A 47 2.62 3.45 11.84
C ILE A 47 2.86 4.25 10.55
N VAL A 48 3.96 3.99 9.85
CA VAL A 48 4.28 4.68 8.59
C VAL A 48 3.26 4.36 7.51
N GLY A 49 2.86 3.10 7.37
CA GLY A 49 1.86 2.66 6.41
C GLY A 49 0.49 3.29 6.67
N ALA A 50 0.04 3.29 7.92
CA ALA A 50 -1.21 3.94 8.31
C ALA A 50 -1.18 5.45 8.03
N GLY A 51 -0.10 6.14 8.39
CA GLY A 51 0.07 7.57 8.10
C GLY A 51 0.04 7.86 6.60
N THR A 52 0.68 7.02 5.80
CA THR A 52 0.70 7.15 4.33
C THR A 52 -0.71 6.99 3.74
N ILE A 53 -1.48 5.99 4.20
CA ILE A 53 -2.86 5.77 3.73
C ILE A 53 -3.75 6.97 4.06
N VAL A 54 -3.67 7.50 5.28
CA VAL A 54 -4.44 8.68 5.71
C VAL A 54 -4.11 9.89 4.83
N PHE A 55 -2.81 10.13 4.60
CA PHE A 55 -2.37 11.23 3.76
C PHE A 55 -2.88 11.08 2.31
N MET A 56 -2.72 9.89 1.72
CA MET A 56 -3.19 9.62 0.36
C MET A 56 -4.72 9.77 0.23
N ALA A 57 -5.48 9.31 1.22
CA ALA A 57 -6.94 9.48 1.23
C ALA A 57 -7.34 10.97 1.26
N PHE A 58 -6.65 11.79 2.04
CA PHE A 58 -6.89 13.24 2.08
C PHE A 58 -6.59 13.89 0.73
N VAL A 59 -5.43 13.60 0.15
CA VAL A 59 -5.02 14.13 -1.17
C VAL A 59 -6.01 13.68 -2.24
N PHE A 60 -6.39 12.40 -2.26
CA PHE A 60 -7.37 11.87 -3.19
C PHE A 60 -8.73 12.58 -3.08
N LYS A 61 -9.23 12.77 -1.84
CA LYS A 61 -10.49 13.49 -1.61
C LYS A 61 -10.42 14.91 -2.17
N LYS A 62 -9.33 15.64 -1.89
CA LYS A 62 -9.14 17.00 -2.41
C LYS A 62 -9.00 17.05 -3.92
N SER A 63 -8.25 16.12 -4.50
CA SER A 63 -8.15 15.99 -5.95
C SER A 63 -9.51 15.77 -6.60
N ALA A 64 -10.32 14.85 -6.07
CA ALA A 64 -11.65 14.53 -6.60
C ALA A 64 -12.66 15.68 -6.46
N GLU A 65 -12.55 16.49 -5.40
CA GLU A 65 -13.36 17.71 -5.22
C GLU A 65 -13.03 18.78 -6.28
N LEU A 66 -11.75 18.92 -6.62
CA LEU A 66 -11.27 19.91 -7.59
C LEU A 66 -11.50 19.49 -9.05
N GLU A 67 -11.50 18.19 -9.33
CA GLU A 67 -11.69 17.66 -10.68
C GLU A 67 -13.03 18.10 -11.29
N GLN A 68 -13.00 18.57 -12.54
CA GLN A 68 -14.17 18.89 -13.35
C GLN A 68 -14.03 18.24 -14.73
N ARG A 69 -15.09 17.57 -15.21
CA ARG A 69 -15.15 16.98 -16.56
C ARG A 69 -16.14 17.72 -17.44
N THR A 70 -15.71 18.23 -18.58
CA THR A 70 -16.60 18.96 -19.48
C THR A 70 -17.54 18.06 -20.29
N LEU A 71 -17.20 16.77 -20.45
CA LEU A 71 -17.92 15.83 -21.30
C LEU A 71 -18.35 14.59 -20.53
N TYR A 72 -19.57 14.13 -20.79
CA TYR A 72 -20.08 12.88 -20.25
C TYR A 72 -19.39 11.68 -20.94
N PRO A 73 -18.93 10.67 -20.19
CA PRO A 73 -18.23 9.53 -20.76
C PRO A 73 -19.19 8.66 -21.59
N ARG A 74 -18.73 8.19 -22.76
CA ARG A 74 -19.52 7.32 -23.65
C ARG A 74 -19.67 5.89 -23.13
N VAL A 75 -18.76 5.45 -22.27
CA VAL A 75 -18.73 4.10 -21.67
C VAL A 75 -18.54 4.22 -20.17
N TRP A 76 -18.91 3.17 -19.43
CA TRP A 76 -18.66 3.14 -18.00
C TRP A 76 -17.16 3.16 -17.70
N ILE A 77 -16.75 4.07 -16.80
CA ILE A 77 -15.39 4.17 -16.29
C ILE A 77 -15.43 4.21 -14.76
N PRO A 78 -14.42 3.65 -14.08
CA PRO A 78 -14.43 3.54 -12.62
C PRO A 78 -14.51 4.90 -11.92
N SER A 79 -13.95 5.96 -12.53
CA SER A 79 -13.98 7.30 -11.95
C SER A 79 -15.36 7.92 -11.84
N MET A 80 -16.36 7.35 -12.49
CA MET A 80 -17.77 7.71 -12.28
C MET A 80 -18.21 7.49 -10.83
N LEU A 81 -17.56 6.58 -10.09
CA LEU A 81 -17.92 6.25 -8.70
C LEU A 81 -17.60 7.39 -7.70
N TRP A 82 -16.60 8.23 -8.00
CA TRP A 82 -16.13 9.26 -7.08
C TRP A 82 -16.18 10.69 -7.63
N ALA A 83 -16.39 10.89 -8.93
CA ALA A 83 -16.48 12.25 -9.46
C ALA A 83 -17.74 12.97 -8.98
N LYS A 84 -17.57 14.23 -8.55
CA LYS A 84 -18.68 15.06 -8.02
C LYS A 84 -19.84 15.23 -9.00
N GLN A 85 -19.55 15.28 -10.30
CA GLN A 85 -20.55 15.55 -11.34
C GLN A 85 -21.60 14.44 -11.45
N PHE A 86 -21.21 13.19 -11.21
CA PHE A 86 -22.16 12.07 -11.19
C PHE A 86 -22.97 11.99 -9.88
N LYS A 87 -22.43 12.56 -8.79
CA LYS A 87 -23.06 12.51 -7.48
C LYS A 87 -24.07 13.64 -7.27
N ASN A 88 -23.69 14.87 -7.58
CA ASN A 88 -24.47 16.05 -7.27
C ASN A 88 -25.37 16.51 -8.43
N LYS A 89 -25.04 16.14 -9.69
CA LYS A 89 -25.75 16.57 -10.90
C LYS A 89 -25.93 18.10 -11.01
N ASP A 90 -24.94 18.85 -10.52
CA ASP A 90 -25.00 20.32 -10.44
C ASP A 90 -24.90 21.01 -11.82
N ASP A 91 -24.25 20.37 -12.80
CA ASP A 91 -23.97 20.98 -14.10
C ASP A 91 -25.05 20.58 -15.14
N PRO A 92 -25.88 21.52 -15.60
CA PRO A 92 -26.91 21.23 -16.60
C PRO A 92 -26.34 20.85 -17.97
N ASN A 93 -25.09 21.17 -18.27
CA ASN A 93 -24.43 20.78 -19.53
C ASN A 93 -23.84 19.37 -19.46
N PHE A 94 -23.66 18.81 -18.27
CA PHE A 94 -23.10 17.47 -18.07
C PHE A 94 -24.19 16.40 -18.20
N GLN A 95 -24.64 16.16 -19.43
CA GLN A 95 -25.72 15.23 -19.74
C GLN A 95 -25.20 13.99 -20.48
N PRO A 96 -25.85 12.83 -20.29
CA PRO A 96 -25.56 11.68 -21.14
C PRO A 96 -25.80 12.04 -22.61
N PRO A 97 -25.03 11.49 -23.55
CA PRO A 97 -25.26 11.72 -24.96
C PRO A 97 -26.68 11.29 -25.33
N LYS A 98 -27.39 12.13 -26.09
CA LYS A 98 -28.73 11.80 -26.59
C LYS A 98 -28.62 10.53 -27.43
N SER A 99 -29.40 9.51 -27.11
CA SER A 99 -29.58 8.36 -28.00
C SER A 99 -30.17 8.89 -29.31
N LEU A 100 -29.57 8.47 -30.44
CA LEU A 100 -30.14 8.72 -31.77
C LEU A 100 -31.47 8.00 -31.92
#